data_AF-A0A2D5XXC2-F1
#
_entry.id   AF-A0A2D5XXC2-F1
#
_cell.length_a   1.000
_cell.length_b   1.000
_cell.length_c   1.000
_cell.angle_alpha   90.00
_cell.angle_beta   90.00
_cell.angle_gamma   90.00
#
_symmetry.space_group_name_H-M   'P 1'
#
loop_
_entity.id
_entity.type
_entity.pdbx_description
1 polymer ?
#
loop_
_entity_poly.entity_id
_entity_poly.type
_entity_poly.pdbx_seq_one_letter_code
_entity_poly.pdbx_strand_id
1 'polypeptide(L)'
;MGESPHWELKISKNTLNILIVIFLVLFGWFYFIDPQLVGDVSPFGRIETSFSFIFIDEEGVETLVESGDVFFEGVFFGSLENGGIAVPDIGEIPKELKLKGRHGGKNLTVEYDFPADYLSVEVYEFSFTDEDIDSHTFLDTYRKRDAYRYAEDLHWTRMPLKFFINTSGPTEDKEKRIRERQIREAMERLHTAVYTIRFEKANSSEDAEINFFLYMPAEIRKEVSSKEPGMAANTIGVAFPESIDNIIYHADVYVERSNPGFATPCMDSNLALHELLHAFGLEHSEKSWHIMSIYHECNPLLDMSEDIESYLWNIYRG
;
A
#
# COMPACT_ATOMS: atom_id res chain seq x y z
N MET A 1 9.54 -69.02 -36.57
CA MET A 1 10.60 -68.06 -36.18
C MET A 1 11.08 -67.43 -37.45
N GLY A 2 10.68 -66.18 -37.72
CA GLY A 2 11.06 -65.47 -38.94
C GLY A 2 12.41 -64.81 -38.73
N GLU A 3 13.38 -65.13 -39.59
CA GLU A 3 14.68 -64.47 -39.62
C GLU A 3 14.50 -63.02 -40.08
N SER A 4 15.01 -62.07 -39.29
CA SER A 4 15.05 -60.65 -39.63
C SER A 4 15.99 -60.44 -40.83
N PRO A 5 15.58 -59.72 -41.88
CA PRO A 5 16.43 -59.50 -43.04
C PRO A 5 17.60 -58.59 -42.64
N HIS A 6 18.81 -59.13 -42.69
CA HIS A 6 20.04 -58.35 -42.65
C HIS A 6 20.21 -57.61 -43.98
N TRP A 7 20.05 -56.29 -43.96
CA TRP A 7 20.41 -55.44 -45.09
C TRP A 7 21.86 -54.98 -44.91
N GLU A 8 22.76 -55.48 -45.76
CA GLU A 8 24.13 -54.98 -45.86
C GLU A 8 24.16 -53.75 -46.77
N LEU A 9 24.35 -52.57 -46.18
CA LEU A 9 24.50 -51.34 -46.93
C LEU A 9 25.94 -51.26 -47.50
N LYS A 10 26.12 -51.57 -48.79
CA LYS A 10 27.42 -51.46 -49.47
C LYS A 10 27.64 -50.03 -49.95
N ILE A 11 28.35 -49.23 -49.16
CA ILE A 11 28.79 -47.88 -49.54
C ILE A 11 30.17 -47.97 -50.22
N SER A 12 30.35 -47.26 -51.33
CA SER A 12 31.65 -47.16 -51.99
C SER A 12 32.64 -46.35 -51.14
N LYS A 13 33.93 -46.70 -51.13
CA LYS A 13 34.96 -45.96 -50.37
C LYS A 13 34.96 -44.45 -50.68
N ASN A 14 34.65 -44.08 -51.94
CA ASN A 14 34.62 -42.69 -52.35
C ASN A 14 33.43 -41.95 -51.72
N THR A 15 32.26 -42.59 -51.68
CA THR A 15 31.06 -42.04 -51.02
C THR A 15 31.28 -41.88 -49.52
N LEU A 16 31.95 -42.84 -48.87
CA LEU A 16 32.27 -42.75 -47.44
C LEU A 16 33.21 -41.58 -47.15
N ASN A 17 34.25 -41.38 -47.96
CA ASN A 17 35.16 -40.26 -47.81
C ASN A 17 34.46 -38.91 -47.98
N ILE A 18 33.55 -38.79 -48.96
CA ILE A 18 32.75 -37.57 -49.15
C ILE A 18 31.87 -37.30 -47.93
N LEU A 19 31.21 -38.32 -47.39
CA LEU A 19 30.37 -38.17 -46.18
C LEU A 19 31.19 -37.75 -44.96
N ILE A 20 32.40 -38.30 -44.79
CA ILE A 20 33.32 -37.91 -43.71
C ILE A 20 33.77 -36.45 -43.90
N VAL A 21 34.09 -36.03 -45.12
CA VAL A 21 34.47 -34.63 -45.39
C VAL A 21 33.29 -33.69 -45.13
N ILE A 22 32.08 -34.03 -45.56
CA ILE A 22 30.87 -33.23 -45.27
C ILE A 22 30.66 -33.15 -43.75
N PHE A 23 30.78 -34.28 -43.03
CA PHE A 23 30.66 -34.29 -41.58
C PHE A 23 31.72 -33.41 -40.90
N LEU A 24 32.99 -33.49 -41.32
CA LEU A 24 34.06 -32.68 -40.76
C LEU A 24 33.93 -31.18 -41.11
N VAL A 25 33.41 -30.86 -42.29
CA VAL A 25 33.12 -29.48 -42.68
C VAL A 25 31.96 -28.94 -41.84
N LEU A 26 30.85 -29.67 -41.71
CA LEU A 26 29.70 -29.24 -40.90
C LEU A 26 30.06 -29.15 -39.41
N PHE A 27 30.80 -30.13 -38.89
CA PHE A 27 31.24 -30.17 -37.50
C PHE A 27 32.29 -29.10 -37.20
N GLY A 28 33.24 -28.88 -38.12
CA GLY A 28 34.20 -27.79 -38.05
C GLY A 28 33.52 -26.43 -38.13
N TRP A 29 32.50 -26.27 -38.98
CA TRP A 29 31.71 -25.05 -39.06
C TRP A 29 30.98 -24.78 -37.74
N PHE A 30 30.47 -25.83 -37.07
CA PHE A 30 29.87 -25.72 -35.74
C PHE A 30 30.88 -25.33 -34.63
N TYR A 31 32.16 -25.70 -34.77
CA TYR A 31 33.19 -25.50 -33.73
C TYR A 31 34.03 -24.23 -33.92
N PHE A 32 34.12 -23.70 -35.15
CA PHE A 32 34.95 -22.54 -35.50
C PHE A 32 34.14 -21.23 -35.68
N ILE A 33 32.81 -21.27 -35.56
CA ILE A 33 32.06 -20.04 -35.36
C ILE A 33 32.34 -19.57 -33.93
N ASP A 34 32.99 -18.42 -33.84
CA ASP A 34 33.36 -17.74 -32.61
C ASP A 34 32.17 -17.68 -31.62
N PRO A 35 32.31 -18.20 -30.38
CA PRO A 35 31.26 -18.11 -29.36
C PRO A 35 30.83 -16.68 -29.03
N GLN A 36 31.59 -15.66 -29.45
CA GLN A 36 31.21 -14.25 -29.32
C GLN A 36 30.35 -13.73 -30.50
N LEU A 37 30.27 -14.45 -31.62
CA LEU A 37 29.43 -14.12 -32.78
C LEU A 37 28.10 -14.88 -32.80
N VAL A 38 27.98 -15.96 -32.01
CA VAL A 38 26.73 -16.71 -31.81
C VAL A 38 26.46 -16.68 -30.31
N GLY A 39 25.83 -15.59 -29.88
CA GLY A 39 25.36 -15.45 -28.50
C GLY A 39 24.45 -16.61 -28.15
N ASP A 40 24.87 -17.45 -27.22
CA ASP A 40 24.05 -18.29 -26.34
C ASP A 40 22.76 -18.88 -26.96
N VAL A 41 22.84 -19.44 -28.17
CA VAL A 41 21.69 -20.10 -28.79
C VAL A 41 21.67 -21.56 -28.36
N SER A 42 21.09 -21.80 -27.18
CA SER A 42 20.46 -23.09 -26.91
C SER A 42 19.51 -23.41 -28.08
N PRO A 43 19.52 -24.62 -28.67
CA PRO A 43 18.62 -25.00 -29.76
C PRO A 43 17.13 -25.06 -29.34
N PHE A 44 16.86 -24.83 -28.05
CA PHE A 44 15.58 -24.41 -27.50
C PHE A 44 15.84 -23.05 -26.84
N GLY A 45 15.39 -21.95 -27.46
CA GLY A 45 15.72 -20.59 -27.05
C GLY A 45 15.62 -20.39 -25.54
N ARG A 46 16.55 -19.63 -24.95
CA ARG A 46 16.35 -19.13 -23.60
C ARG A 46 15.02 -18.39 -23.62
N ILE A 47 14.07 -18.84 -22.81
CA ILE A 47 12.78 -18.17 -22.66
C ILE A 47 13.10 -16.91 -21.86
N GLU A 48 13.25 -15.79 -22.56
CA GLU A 48 13.37 -14.49 -21.92
C GLU A 48 11.99 -14.12 -21.37
N THR A 49 11.92 -13.83 -20.08
CA THR A 49 10.71 -13.26 -19.50
C THR A 49 10.78 -11.75 -19.73
N SER A 50 9.80 -11.19 -20.42
CA SER A 50 9.71 -9.74 -20.63
C SER A 50 8.68 -9.12 -19.70
N PHE A 51 9.04 -8.01 -19.07
CA PHE A 51 8.13 -7.17 -18.30
C PHE A 51 7.89 -5.87 -19.05
N SER A 52 6.62 -5.49 -19.25
CA SER A 52 6.20 -4.27 -19.92
C SER A 52 5.38 -3.41 -18.97
N PHE A 53 5.60 -2.10 -19.02
CA PHE A 53 4.99 -1.12 -18.15
C PHE A 53 4.22 -0.11 -18.99
N ILE A 54 2.93 0.01 -18.70
CA ILE A 54 1.95 0.77 -19.46
C ILE A 54 1.33 1.81 -18.52
N PHE A 55 1.32 3.06 -18.93
CA PHE A 55 0.57 4.13 -18.31
C PHE A 55 -0.77 4.30 -19.03
N ILE A 56 -1.87 4.38 -18.28
CA ILE A 56 -3.22 4.63 -18.79
C ILE A 56 -3.65 6.02 -18.33
N ASP A 57 -3.89 6.93 -19.26
CA ASP A 57 -4.35 8.29 -18.94
C ASP A 57 -5.86 8.34 -18.62
N GLU A 58 -6.35 9.54 -18.25
CA GLU A 58 -7.76 9.77 -17.91
C GLU A 58 -8.74 9.47 -19.08
N GLU A 59 -8.25 9.49 -20.32
CA GLU A 59 -9.02 9.17 -21.53
C GLU A 59 -8.96 7.67 -21.88
N GLY A 60 -8.20 6.87 -21.11
CA GLY A 60 -7.98 5.45 -21.32
C GLY A 60 -6.92 5.15 -22.39
N VAL A 61 -6.08 6.12 -22.75
CA VAL A 61 -5.01 5.94 -23.72
C VAL A 61 -3.81 5.28 -23.05
N GLU A 62 -3.41 4.14 -23.60
CA GLU A 62 -2.25 3.39 -23.16
C GLU A 62 -0.96 3.95 -23.78
N THR A 63 0.00 4.27 -22.94
CA THR A 63 1.33 4.73 -23.34
C THR A 63 2.41 3.94 -22.62
N LEU A 64 3.48 3.60 -23.32
CA LEU A 64 4.61 2.90 -22.72
C LEU A 64 5.40 3.85 -21.81
N VAL A 65 5.90 3.33 -20.69
CA VAL A 65 6.74 4.12 -19.79
C VAL A 65 8.07 4.45 -20.46
N GLU A 66 8.39 5.73 -20.57
CA GLU A 66 9.54 6.20 -21.33
C GLU A 66 10.88 5.71 -20.76
N SER A 67 11.00 5.67 -19.42
CA SER A 67 12.23 5.24 -18.74
C SER A 67 11.97 4.88 -17.28
N GLY A 68 12.75 3.93 -16.77
CA GLY A 68 12.80 3.60 -15.35
C GLY A 68 13.74 2.45 -15.05
N ASP A 69 14.13 2.35 -13.79
CA ASP A 69 14.95 1.28 -13.23
C ASP A 69 14.05 0.26 -12.56
N VAL A 70 14.23 -1.01 -12.91
CA VAL A 70 13.49 -2.15 -12.37
C VAL A 70 14.32 -2.82 -11.30
N PHE A 71 13.68 -3.11 -10.16
CA PHE A 71 14.26 -3.79 -9.01
C PHE A 71 13.42 -5.02 -8.69
N PHE A 72 14.07 -6.11 -8.31
CA PHE A 72 13.43 -7.31 -7.77
C PHE A 72 13.90 -7.51 -6.34
N GLU A 73 12.95 -7.59 -5.40
CA GLU A 73 13.25 -7.72 -3.96
C GLU A 73 14.32 -6.69 -3.49
N GLY A 74 14.23 -5.46 -4.01
CA GLY A 74 15.18 -4.37 -3.75
C GLY A 74 16.52 -4.41 -4.50
N VAL A 75 16.80 -5.45 -5.29
CA VAL A 75 18.03 -5.58 -6.09
C VAL A 75 17.82 -4.96 -7.46
N PHE A 76 18.71 -4.04 -7.87
CA PHE A 76 18.66 -3.44 -9.21
C PHE A 76 18.87 -4.51 -10.28
N PHE A 77 17.91 -4.61 -11.19
CA PHE A 77 17.90 -5.59 -12.25
C PHE A 77 18.34 -4.99 -13.58
N GLY A 78 17.76 -3.85 -13.96
CA GLY A 78 18.08 -3.15 -15.19
C GLY A 78 17.18 -1.95 -15.43
N SER A 79 17.34 -1.31 -16.57
CA SER A 79 16.52 -0.15 -16.96
C SER A 79 15.61 -0.49 -18.14
N LEU A 80 14.47 0.18 -18.22
CA LEU A 80 13.51 0.01 -19.32
C LEU A 80 14.11 0.44 -20.66
N GLU A 81 13.83 -0.36 -21.69
CA GLU A 81 13.99 -0.03 -23.09
C GLU A 81 12.62 -0.05 -23.77
N ASN A 82 12.15 1.12 -24.24
CA ASN A 82 10.82 1.27 -24.85
C ASN A 82 9.66 0.74 -23.98
N GLY A 83 9.67 1.06 -22.68
CA GLY A 83 8.61 0.66 -21.76
C GLY A 83 8.62 -0.81 -21.34
N GLY A 84 9.64 -1.58 -21.70
CA GLY A 84 9.80 -2.94 -21.20
C GLY A 84 11.24 -3.29 -20.85
N ILE A 85 11.42 -4.44 -20.21
CA ILE A 85 12.73 -5.02 -19.91
C ILE A 85 12.65 -6.53 -20.15
N ALA A 86 13.64 -7.06 -20.87
CA ALA A 86 13.84 -8.50 -21.00
C ALA A 86 14.76 -8.98 -19.88
N VAL A 87 14.35 -10.07 -19.24
CA VAL A 87 15.01 -10.65 -18.07
C VAL A 87 15.41 -12.08 -18.45
N PRO A 88 16.68 -12.47 -18.30
CA PRO A 88 17.09 -13.86 -18.46
C PRO A 88 16.30 -14.73 -17.49
N ASP A 89 15.91 -15.92 -17.93
CA ASP A 89 15.14 -16.92 -17.18
C ASP A 89 15.38 -16.87 -15.66
N ILE A 90 14.44 -16.23 -14.97
CA ILE A 90 14.38 -16.16 -13.52
C ILE A 90 13.57 -17.37 -13.08
N GLY A 91 14.27 -18.44 -12.69
CA GLY A 91 13.65 -19.74 -12.38
C GLY A 91 12.55 -19.70 -11.31
N GLU A 92 12.43 -18.60 -10.57
CA GLU A 92 11.29 -18.23 -9.72
C GLU A 92 10.96 -16.75 -9.94
N ILE A 93 9.68 -16.43 -10.08
CA ILE A 93 9.20 -15.04 -10.18
C ILE A 93 9.45 -14.36 -8.81
N PRO A 94 10.05 -13.16 -8.77
CA PRO A 94 10.28 -12.45 -7.51
C PRO A 94 8.95 -12.16 -6.81
N LYS A 95 8.95 -12.07 -5.49
CA LYS A 95 7.72 -11.70 -4.75
C LYS A 95 7.34 -10.25 -4.98
N GLU A 96 8.37 -9.40 -5.08
CA GLU A 96 8.25 -7.95 -5.22
C GLU A 96 9.00 -7.49 -6.48
N LEU A 97 8.30 -6.72 -7.32
CA LEU A 97 8.89 -5.92 -8.38
C LEU A 97 8.66 -4.44 -8.10
N LYS A 98 9.72 -3.64 -8.21
CA LYS A 98 9.64 -2.19 -8.07
C LYS A 98 10.18 -1.50 -9.32
N LEU A 99 9.38 -0.62 -9.91
CA LEU A 99 9.80 0.29 -10.99
C LEU A 99 10.06 1.68 -10.39
N LYS A 100 11.24 2.27 -10.65
CA LYS A 100 11.54 3.68 -10.33
C LYS A 100 11.93 4.43 -11.59
N GLY A 101 11.12 5.38 -12.03
CA GLY A 101 11.35 6.03 -13.31
C GLY A 101 10.82 7.45 -13.38
N ARG A 102 10.57 7.89 -14.61
CA ARG A 102 9.88 9.14 -14.90
C ARG A 102 8.87 8.95 -16.01
N HIS A 103 7.68 9.53 -15.83
CA HIS A 103 6.63 9.60 -16.83
C HIS A 103 5.98 10.98 -16.76
N GLY A 104 5.77 11.66 -17.89
CA GLY A 104 5.17 12.99 -17.92
C GLY A 104 5.90 14.06 -17.09
N GLY A 105 7.19 13.88 -16.80
CA GLY A 105 7.99 14.78 -15.94
C GLY A 105 7.82 14.56 -14.43
N LYS A 106 6.94 13.66 -13.99
CA LYS A 106 6.80 13.23 -12.59
C LYS A 106 7.78 12.08 -12.30
N ASN A 107 8.25 11.99 -11.06
CA ASN A 107 8.96 10.80 -10.61
C ASN A 107 7.93 9.68 -10.42
N LEU A 108 8.24 8.50 -10.95
CA LEU A 108 7.41 7.31 -10.88
C LEU A 108 8.05 6.34 -9.90
N THR A 109 7.28 5.80 -8.97
CA THR A 109 7.66 4.61 -8.23
C THR A 109 6.43 3.71 -8.18
N VAL A 110 6.53 2.47 -8.62
CA VAL A 110 5.41 1.52 -8.54
C VAL A 110 5.93 0.20 -8.00
N GLU A 111 5.22 -0.36 -7.03
CA GLU A 111 5.53 -1.66 -6.43
C GLU A 111 4.44 -2.65 -6.81
N TYR A 112 4.83 -3.87 -7.13
CA TYR A 112 3.94 -4.95 -7.54
C TYR A 112 4.28 -6.19 -6.73
N ASP A 113 3.29 -6.70 -6.01
CA ASP A 113 3.33 -8.01 -5.37
C ASP A 113 2.79 -9.06 -6.32
N PHE A 114 3.61 -10.05 -6.68
CA PHE A 114 3.14 -11.18 -7.47
C PHE A 114 2.36 -12.14 -6.56
N PRO A 115 1.13 -12.55 -6.92
CA PRO A 115 0.47 -13.61 -6.17
C PRO A 115 1.24 -14.92 -6.31
N ALA A 116 1.20 -15.72 -5.25
CA ALA A 116 2.00 -16.94 -5.08
C ALA A 116 1.84 -18.01 -6.18
N ASP A 117 0.83 -17.88 -7.05
CA ASP A 117 0.39 -18.89 -8.01
C ASP A 117 0.58 -18.47 -9.47
N TYR A 118 1.48 -17.51 -9.77
CA TYR A 118 1.66 -17.05 -11.15
C TYR A 118 2.38 -18.09 -12.02
N LEU A 119 1.70 -18.46 -13.12
CA LEU A 119 2.20 -19.35 -14.17
C LEU A 119 3.40 -18.70 -14.87
N SER A 120 4.32 -19.51 -15.41
CA SER A 120 5.45 -19.07 -16.24
C SER A 120 4.97 -18.42 -17.55
N VAL A 121 4.51 -17.18 -17.49
CA VAL A 121 4.16 -16.38 -18.67
C VAL A 121 5.44 -15.77 -19.22
N GLU A 122 5.61 -15.78 -20.55
CA GLU A 122 6.78 -15.18 -21.22
C GLU A 122 6.74 -13.65 -21.19
N VAL A 123 5.56 -13.06 -21.00
CA VAL A 123 5.33 -11.60 -20.97
C VAL A 123 4.43 -11.21 -19.80
N TYR A 124 4.87 -10.24 -19.00
CA TYR A 124 4.10 -9.63 -17.93
C TYR A 124 3.85 -8.17 -18.26
N GLU A 125 2.58 -7.76 -18.26
CA GLU A 125 2.20 -6.37 -18.48
C GLU A 125 1.66 -5.78 -17.18
N PHE A 126 2.22 -4.63 -16.80
CA PHE A 126 1.79 -3.86 -15.64
C PHE A 126 1.24 -2.52 -16.11
N SER A 127 -0.02 -2.28 -15.79
CA SER A 127 -0.71 -1.03 -16.10
C SER A 127 -0.90 -0.18 -14.84
N PHE A 128 -0.71 1.12 -14.95
CA PHE A 128 -0.95 2.07 -13.87
C PHE A 128 -1.48 3.41 -14.40
N THR A 129 -2.11 4.19 -13.53
CA THR A 129 -2.79 5.46 -13.81
C THR A 129 -2.11 6.62 -13.08
N ASP A 130 -2.51 7.87 -13.36
CA ASP A 130 -2.01 9.04 -12.62
C ASP A 130 -2.25 8.93 -11.09
N GLU A 131 -3.37 8.33 -10.68
CA GLU A 131 -3.70 8.09 -9.27
C GLU A 131 -2.72 7.12 -8.61
N ASP A 132 -2.27 6.10 -9.35
CA ASP A 132 -1.26 5.14 -8.88
C ASP A 132 0.11 5.80 -8.70
N ILE A 133 0.51 6.71 -9.62
CA ILE A 133 1.79 7.44 -9.52
C ILE A 133 1.80 8.34 -8.29
N ASP A 134 0.73 9.09 -8.11
CA ASP A 134 0.63 10.08 -7.04
C ASP A 134 0.53 9.36 -5.67
N SER A 135 -0.25 8.28 -5.57
CA SER A 135 -0.36 7.47 -4.34
C SER A 135 0.95 6.76 -3.96
N HIS A 136 1.71 6.21 -4.91
CA HIS A 136 2.99 5.59 -4.60
C HIS A 136 4.09 6.60 -4.30
N THR A 137 4.15 7.73 -5.01
CA THR A 137 5.10 8.80 -4.70
C THR A 137 4.85 9.36 -3.30
N PHE A 138 3.57 9.46 -2.94
CA PHE A 138 3.12 9.79 -1.60
C PHE A 138 3.56 8.71 -0.60
N LEU A 139 3.27 7.44 -0.82
CA LEU A 139 3.64 6.32 0.05
C LEU A 139 5.16 6.22 0.27
N ASP A 140 5.94 6.32 -0.79
CA ASP A 140 7.41 6.25 -0.77
C ASP A 140 8.00 7.44 0.02
N THR A 141 7.29 8.57 0.05
CA THR A 141 7.62 9.72 0.92
C THR A 141 7.32 9.44 2.39
N TYR A 142 6.19 8.80 2.69
CA TYR A 142 5.80 8.44 4.06
C TYR A 142 6.65 7.29 4.62
N ARG A 143 6.84 6.19 3.88
CA ARG A 143 7.69 5.05 4.28
C ARG A 143 9.14 5.47 4.56
N LYS A 144 9.71 6.41 3.78
CA LYS A 144 11.06 6.96 4.06
C LYS A 144 11.15 7.73 5.37
N ARG A 145 10.03 8.26 5.85
CA ARG A 145 9.94 9.08 7.07
C ARG A 145 9.34 8.33 8.24
N ASP A 146 8.93 7.09 8.03
CA ASP A 146 8.27 6.27 9.02
C ASP A 146 9.25 5.79 10.10
N ALA A 147 9.05 6.34 11.29
CA ALA A 147 9.80 6.00 12.50
C ALA A 147 9.38 4.66 13.09
N TYR A 148 8.23 4.11 12.68
CA TYR A 148 7.58 2.93 13.24
C TYR A 148 7.41 1.81 12.21
N ARG A 149 8.23 1.79 11.15
CA ARG A 149 8.20 0.84 10.01
C ARG A 149 8.18 -0.67 10.30
N TYR A 150 8.33 -1.06 11.56
CA TYR A 150 8.26 -2.46 12.01
C TYR A 150 6.90 -2.80 12.64
N ALA A 151 6.02 -1.82 12.83
CA ALA A 151 4.66 -2.05 13.27
C ALA A 151 3.90 -2.79 12.16
N GLU A 152 3.26 -3.89 12.53
CA GLU A 152 2.39 -4.66 11.63
C GLU A 152 1.00 -4.04 11.57
N ASP A 153 0.52 -3.49 12.69
CA ASP A 153 -0.79 -2.86 12.82
C ASP A 153 -0.84 -1.43 12.24
N LEU A 154 -2.06 -0.90 12.09
CA LEU A 154 -2.31 0.48 11.64
C LEU A 154 -1.61 1.49 12.57
N HIS A 155 -0.79 2.35 12.00
CA HIS A 155 -0.01 3.31 12.76
C HIS A 155 0.26 4.62 12.03
N TRP A 156 0.59 5.65 12.81
CA TRP A 156 1.09 6.91 12.28
C TRP A 156 2.60 6.86 12.06
N THR A 157 3.08 7.42 10.96
CA THR A 157 4.51 7.38 10.60
C THR A 157 5.44 8.12 11.56
N ARG A 158 4.95 9.12 12.30
CA ARG A 158 5.81 9.99 13.11
C ARG A 158 5.06 10.65 14.26
N MET A 159 5.85 11.16 15.21
CA MET A 159 5.41 11.98 16.33
C MET A 159 6.32 13.23 16.45
N PRO A 160 5.80 14.41 16.86
CA PRO A 160 4.40 14.66 17.21
C PRO A 160 3.49 14.73 15.98
N LEU A 161 2.21 14.43 16.18
CA LEU A 161 1.15 14.59 15.18
C LEU A 161 0.61 16.03 15.18
N LYS A 162 0.47 16.59 14.00
CA LYS A 162 -0.15 17.90 13.79
C LYS A 162 -1.66 17.77 13.79
N PHE A 163 -2.33 18.55 14.63
CA PHE A 163 -3.80 18.59 14.68
C PHE A 163 -4.36 19.98 14.43
N PHE A 164 -5.53 20.05 13.80
CA PHE A 164 -6.31 21.27 13.66
C PHE A 164 -7.73 21.06 14.19
N ILE A 165 -8.30 22.06 14.88
CA ILE A 165 -9.70 22.01 15.33
C ILE A 165 -10.49 23.00 14.48
N ASN A 166 -11.31 22.47 13.58
CA ASN A 166 -12.18 23.24 12.73
C ASN A 166 -13.41 23.71 13.51
N THR A 167 -13.43 25.02 13.78
CA THR A 167 -14.51 25.71 14.49
C THR A 167 -15.51 26.35 13.52
N SER A 168 -15.37 26.13 12.22
CA SER A 168 -16.38 26.49 11.23
C SER A 168 -17.63 25.66 11.47
N GLY A 169 -18.81 26.23 11.27
CA GLY A 169 -20.08 25.53 11.45
C GLY A 169 -21.02 26.17 12.47
N PRO A 170 -22.23 25.60 12.61
CA PRO A 170 -23.36 26.23 13.30
C PRO A 170 -23.27 26.17 14.84
N THR A 171 -22.26 25.50 15.39
CA THR A 171 -22.07 25.34 16.84
C THR A 171 -21.90 26.71 17.53
N GLU A 172 -22.56 26.93 18.67
CA GLU A 172 -22.44 28.19 19.41
C GLU A 172 -21.02 28.37 19.98
N ASP A 173 -20.53 29.62 20.08
CA ASP A 173 -19.17 29.92 20.56
C ASP A 173 -18.85 29.36 21.95
N LYS A 174 -19.84 29.36 22.85
CA LYS A 174 -19.67 28.78 24.18
C LYS A 174 -19.43 27.27 24.10
N GLU A 175 -20.14 26.60 23.20
CA GLU A 175 -20.03 25.16 22.99
C GLU A 175 -18.76 24.80 22.23
N LYS A 176 -18.35 25.61 21.24
CA LYS A 176 -17.05 25.48 20.56
C LYS A 176 -15.90 25.43 21.56
N ARG A 177 -15.85 26.38 22.50
CA ARG A 177 -14.82 26.41 23.56
C ARG A 177 -14.84 25.19 24.48
N ILE A 178 -16.02 24.65 24.79
CA ILE A 178 -16.14 23.44 25.62
C ILE A 178 -15.57 22.24 24.86
N ARG A 179 -15.94 22.08 23.59
CA ARG A 179 -15.49 20.93 22.78
C ARG A 179 -14.00 21.00 22.45
N GLU A 180 -13.47 22.18 22.15
CA GLU A 180 -12.03 22.38 22.01
C GLU A 180 -11.28 21.95 23.27
N ARG A 181 -11.80 22.28 24.46
CA ARG A 181 -11.20 21.84 25.71
C ARG A 181 -11.27 20.31 25.87
N GLN A 182 -12.40 19.69 25.55
CA GLN A 182 -12.58 18.23 25.65
C GLN A 182 -11.66 17.47 24.70
N ILE A 183 -11.47 17.95 23.47
CA ILE A 183 -10.53 17.39 22.51
C ILE A 183 -9.09 17.49 23.05
N ARG A 184 -8.71 18.62 23.63
CA ARG A 184 -7.40 18.78 24.28
C ARG A 184 -7.21 17.86 25.48
N GLU A 185 -8.24 17.71 26.32
CA GLU A 185 -8.24 16.78 27.45
C GLU A 185 -8.09 15.33 26.97
N ALA A 186 -8.74 14.94 25.86
CA ALA A 186 -8.58 13.62 25.26
C ALA A 186 -7.14 13.37 24.76
N MET A 187 -6.56 14.33 24.04
CA MET A 187 -5.15 14.27 23.61
C MET A 187 -4.18 14.17 24.79
N GLU A 188 -4.41 14.94 25.86
CA GLU A 188 -3.59 14.89 27.07
C GLU A 188 -3.70 13.53 27.78
N ARG A 189 -4.90 12.96 27.84
CA ARG A 189 -5.11 11.61 28.41
C ARG A 189 -4.37 10.55 27.61
N LEU A 190 -4.48 10.58 26.29
CA LEU A 190 -3.75 9.67 25.40
C LEU A 190 -2.23 9.80 25.58
N HIS A 191 -1.72 11.04 25.62
CA HIS A 191 -0.32 11.31 25.90
C HIS A 191 0.10 10.79 27.28
N THR A 192 -0.73 10.95 28.31
CA THR A 192 -0.41 10.52 29.68
C THR A 192 -0.22 9.00 29.76
N ALA A 193 -1.05 8.21 29.07
CA ALA A 193 -0.90 6.76 29.08
C ALA A 193 0.23 6.26 28.16
N VAL A 194 0.45 6.95 27.04
CA VAL A 194 1.48 6.61 26.05
C VAL A 194 2.29 7.87 25.71
N TYR A 195 3.29 8.18 26.52
CA TYR A 195 4.03 9.47 26.47
C TYR A 195 4.75 9.73 25.14
N THR A 196 4.96 8.71 24.32
CA THR A 196 5.56 8.83 22.99
C THR A 196 4.59 9.43 21.97
N ILE A 197 3.28 9.25 22.16
CA ILE A 197 2.24 9.90 21.37
C ILE A 197 2.18 11.36 21.81
N ARG A 198 2.40 12.28 20.86
CA ARG A 198 2.49 13.73 21.13
C ARG A 198 1.74 14.49 20.06
N PHE A 199 1.19 15.65 20.42
CA PHE A 199 0.38 16.47 19.54
C PHE A 199 0.93 17.89 19.44
N GLU A 200 0.91 18.45 18.24
CA GLU A 200 1.24 19.84 17.95
C GLU A 200 0.09 20.51 17.20
N LYS A 201 -0.25 21.75 17.55
CA LYS A 201 -1.32 22.46 16.85
C LYS A 201 -0.83 22.92 15.47
N ALA A 202 -1.53 22.54 14.41
CA ALA A 202 -1.33 23.06 13.06
C ALA A 202 -1.90 24.48 12.89
N ASN A 203 -1.37 25.22 11.92
CA ASN A 203 -1.85 26.57 11.60
C ASN A 203 -3.12 26.56 10.74
N SER A 204 -3.30 25.53 9.91
CA SER A 204 -4.47 25.31 9.06
C SER A 204 -4.82 23.82 8.98
N SER A 205 -5.96 23.49 8.36
CA SER A 205 -6.38 22.09 8.18
C SER A 205 -5.55 21.34 7.15
N GLU A 206 -5.00 22.03 6.15
CA GLU A 206 -4.15 21.43 5.11
C GLU A 206 -2.78 20.99 5.66
N ASP A 207 -2.33 21.62 6.74
CA ASP A 207 -1.06 21.30 7.42
C ASP A 207 -1.24 20.21 8.51
N ALA A 208 -2.47 19.77 8.77
CA ALA A 208 -2.80 18.86 9.86
C ALA A 208 -2.87 17.40 9.39
N GLU A 209 -2.34 16.51 10.22
CA GLU A 209 -2.50 15.06 10.07
C GLU A 209 -3.86 14.62 10.63
N ILE A 210 -4.34 15.28 11.71
CA ILE A 210 -5.67 15.04 12.29
C ILE A 210 -6.50 16.33 12.26
N ASN A 211 -7.64 16.29 11.60
CA ASN A 211 -8.62 17.38 11.64
C ASN A 211 -9.79 17.02 12.56
N PHE A 212 -10.06 17.86 13.55
CA PHE A 212 -11.24 17.74 14.40
C PHE A 212 -12.35 18.67 13.93
N PHE A 213 -13.56 18.16 13.77
CA PHE A 213 -14.74 18.93 13.39
C PHE A 213 -15.75 18.95 14.53
N LEU A 214 -16.25 20.15 14.84
CA LEU A 214 -17.23 20.36 15.91
C LEU A 214 -18.68 20.24 15.43
N TYR A 215 -18.92 19.65 14.26
CA TYR A 215 -20.24 19.31 13.74
C TYR A 215 -20.08 18.29 12.62
N MET A 216 -21.04 17.39 12.45
CA MET A 216 -21.06 16.44 11.33
C MET A 216 -22.00 16.96 10.22
N PRO A 217 -21.46 17.28 9.02
CA PRO A 217 -22.27 17.65 7.87
C PRO A 217 -23.26 16.56 7.45
N ALA A 218 -24.33 16.95 6.74
CA ALA A 218 -25.37 16.01 6.28
C ALA A 218 -24.82 14.95 5.32
N GLU A 219 -23.81 15.32 4.53
CA GLU A 219 -23.10 14.46 3.60
C GLU A 219 -22.39 13.33 4.34
N ILE A 220 -21.65 13.67 5.41
CA ILE A 220 -20.98 12.70 6.28
C ILE A 220 -22.01 11.80 6.98
N ARG A 221 -23.12 12.36 7.47
CA ARG A 221 -24.20 11.57 8.06
C ARG A 221 -24.78 10.55 7.08
N LYS A 222 -24.92 10.93 5.80
CA LYS A 222 -25.39 10.03 4.75
C LYS A 222 -24.39 8.91 4.48
N GLU A 223 -23.11 9.22 4.48
CA GLU A 223 -22.05 8.22 4.33
C GLU A 223 -22.08 7.19 5.48
N VAL A 224 -22.13 7.66 6.73
CA VAL A 224 -22.30 6.79 7.91
C VAL A 224 -23.58 5.96 7.79
N SER A 225 -24.69 6.56 7.35
CA SER A 225 -25.97 5.86 7.13
C SER A 225 -25.88 4.75 6.10
N SER A 226 -25.09 4.95 5.03
CA SER A 226 -24.94 3.94 3.99
C SER A 226 -24.10 2.75 4.44
N LYS A 227 -23.11 2.99 5.30
CA LYS A 227 -22.23 1.96 5.84
C LYS A 227 -22.93 1.17 6.96
N GLU A 228 -23.73 1.86 7.78
CA GLU A 228 -24.46 1.26 8.91
C GLU A 228 -25.92 1.76 8.97
N PRO A 229 -26.86 1.11 8.24
CA PRO A 229 -28.23 1.59 8.02
C PRO A 229 -29.15 1.76 9.24
N GLY A 230 -28.64 1.60 10.47
CA GLY A 230 -29.39 1.80 11.72
C GLY A 230 -28.74 2.76 12.73
N MET A 231 -27.50 3.22 12.49
CA MET A 231 -26.70 3.94 13.48
C MET A 231 -26.70 5.46 13.26
N ALA A 232 -26.81 5.91 12.01
CA ALA A 232 -26.52 7.30 11.63
C ALA A 232 -27.40 8.40 12.24
N ALA A 233 -28.64 8.08 12.63
CA ALA A 233 -29.50 9.05 13.32
C ALA A 233 -29.04 9.33 14.76
N ASN A 234 -28.27 8.41 15.34
CA ASN A 234 -27.82 8.42 16.73
C ASN A 234 -26.30 8.53 16.86
N THR A 235 -25.56 8.53 15.76
CA THR A 235 -24.12 8.77 15.74
C THR A 235 -23.80 10.16 16.27
N ILE A 236 -22.99 10.20 17.33
CA ILE A 236 -22.53 11.41 18.03
C ILE A 236 -21.05 11.71 17.77
N GLY A 237 -20.31 10.76 17.21
CA GLY A 237 -18.95 10.95 16.74
C GLY A 237 -18.62 9.93 15.65
N VAL A 238 -17.62 10.25 14.84
CA VAL A 238 -17.01 9.32 13.87
C VAL A 238 -15.59 9.78 13.56
N ALA A 239 -14.69 8.84 13.31
CA ALA A 239 -13.38 9.11 12.73
C ALA A 239 -13.20 8.34 11.41
N PHE A 240 -12.59 9.01 10.44
CA PHE A 240 -12.21 8.43 9.15
C PHE A 240 -10.67 8.49 9.02
N PRO A 241 -9.94 7.50 9.56
CA PRO A 241 -8.53 7.38 9.27
C PRO A 241 -8.37 6.97 7.80
N GLU A 242 -7.58 7.74 7.06
CA GLU A 242 -7.11 7.36 5.74
C GLU A 242 -5.74 6.71 5.86
N SER A 243 -5.58 5.58 5.19
CA SER A 243 -4.37 4.78 5.23
C SER A 243 -4.03 4.20 3.88
N ILE A 244 -2.74 3.95 3.68
CA ILE A 244 -2.21 3.13 2.60
C ILE A 244 -1.43 2.00 3.28
N ASP A 245 -1.76 0.76 2.93
CA ASP A 245 -1.34 -0.43 3.67
C ASP A 245 -1.71 -0.33 5.16
N ASN A 246 -0.74 -0.36 6.06
CA ASN A 246 -0.91 -0.18 7.49
C ASN A 246 -0.46 1.21 7.98
N ILE A 247 -0.24 2.17 7.08
CA ILE A 247 0.23 3.51 7.41
C ILE A 247 -0.94 4.50 7.34
N ILE A 248 -1.29 5.08 8.48
CA ILE A 248 -2.22 6.21 8.58
C ILE A 248 -1.48 7.50 8.22
N TYR A 249 -2.02 8.25 7.27
CA TYR A 249 -1.46 9.54 6.83
C TYR A 249 -2.40 10.71 7.08
N HIS A 250 -3.69 10.45 7.30
CA HIS A 250 -4.69 11.48 7.58
C HIS A 250 -5.83 10.92 8.42
N ALA A 251 -6.49 11.76 9.22
CA ALA A 251 -7.73 11.39 9.87
C ALA A 251 -8.65 12.61 10.08
N ASP A 252 -9.89 12.47 9.63
CA ASP A 252 -10.96 13.40 9.96
C ASP A 252 -11.79 12.87 11.13
N VAL A 253 -11.89 13.65 12.21
CA VAL A 253 -12.55 13.28 13.46
C VAL A 253 -13.70 14.23 13.75
N TYR A 254 -14.93 13.73 13.71
CA TYR A 254 -16.14 14.49 13.96
C TYR A 254 -16.63 14.23 15.38
N VAL A 255 -16.78 15.29 16.17
CA VAL A 255 -17.27 15.21 17.56
C VAL A 255 -18.50 16.11 17.71
N GLU A 256 -19.69 15.50 17.71
CA GLU A 256 -20.96 16.20 17.74
C GLU A 256 -21.76 15.95 19.02
N ARG A 257 -22.51 16.97 19.46
CA ARG A 257 -23.41 16.81 20.59
C ARG A 257 -24.56 15.91 20.23
N SER A 258 -24.92 15.02 21.14
CA SER A 258 -26.16 14.26 21.07
C SER A 258 -27.33 15.19 20.75
N ASN A 259 -28.12 14.81 19.74
CA ASN A 259 -29.34 15.47 19.32
C ASN A 259 -30.21 15.81 20.55
N PRO A 260 -30.77 17.03 20.71
CA PRO A 260 -31.57 17.44 21.88
C PRO A 260 -32.79 16.56 22.21
N GLY A 261 -33.14 15.58 21.36
CA GLY A 261 -34.13 14.55 21.64
C GLY A 261 -33.65 13.37 22.51
N PHE A 262 -32.36 13.26 22.80
CA PHE A 262 -31.82 12.23 23.71
C PHE A 262 -31.71 12.78 25.14
N ALA A 263 -32.24 12.01 26.11
CA ALA A 263 -32.41 12.41 27.50
C ALA A 263 -31.10 12.55 28.30
N THR A 264 -29.94 12.37 27.68
CA THR A 264 -28.64 12.48 28.34
C THR A 264 -27.66 13.14 27.37
N PRO A 265 -27.29 14.42 27.60
CA PRO A 265 -26.29 15.09 26.80
C PRO A 265 -24.93 14.51 27.11
N CYS A 266 -24.47 13.57 26.29
CA CYS A 266 -23.22 12.86 26.50
C CYS A 266 -22.16 13.49 25.64
N MET A 267 -21.52 14.50 26.22
CA MET A 267 -20.31 15.11 25.70
C MET A 267 -19.39 15.37 26.87
N ASP A 268 -18.49 14.44 27.09
CA ASP A 268 -17.31 14.60 27.93
C ASP A 268 -16.05 14.33 27.07
N SER A 269 -14.87 14.40 27.67
CA SER A 269 -13.63 14.07 26.99
C SER A 269 -13.54 12.58 26.59
N ASN A 270 -14.45 11.70 27.03
CA ASN A 270 -14.46 10.29 26.64
C ASN A 270 -14.90 10.11 25.19
N LEU A 271 -15.92 10.85 24.74
CA LEU A 271 -16.30 10.81 23.32
C LEU A 271 -15.14 11.25 22.42
N ALA A 272 -14.49 12.37 22.75
CA ALA A 272 -13.35 12.85 21.97
C ALA A 272 -12.17 11.85 22.01
N LEU A 273 -11.95 11.17 23.13
CA LEU A 273 -10.93 10.13 23.25
C LEU A 273 -11.28 8.87 22.44
N HIS A 274 -12.54 8.44 22.46
CA HIS A 274 -13.02 7.31 21.67
C HIS A 274 -12.77 7.53 20.17
N GLU A 275 -13.20 8.67 19.64
CA GLU A 275 -12.98 8.97 18.22
C GLU A 275 -11.49 9.20 17.89
N LEU A 276 -10.73 9.76 18.83
CA LEU A 276 -9.28 9.88 18.67
C LEU A 276 -8.62 8.49 18.58
N LEU A 277 -9.06 7.51 19.37
CA LEU A 277 -8.52 6.16 19.32
C LEU A 277 -8.87 5.46 17.99
N HIS A 278 -10.05 5.73 17.41
CA HIS A 278 -10.35 5.32 16.03
C HIS A 278 -9.37 5.93 15.01
N ALA A 279 -8.99 7.20 15.18
CA ALA A 279 -7.94 7.82 14.36
C ALA A 279 -6.54 7.19 14.54
N PHE A 280 -6.36 6.32 15.54
CA PHE A 280 -5.16 5.49 15.74
C PHE A 280 -5.36 4.04 15.29
N GLY A 281 -6.44 3.75 14.55
CA GLY A 281 -6.73 2.44 13.99
C GLY A 281 -7.36 1.44 14.95
N LEU A 282 -7.77 1.86 16.16
CA LEU A 282 -8.50 0.96 17.06
C LEU A 282 -9.93 0.79 16.59
N GLU A 283 -10.40 -0.45 16.52
CA GLU A 283 -11.80 -0.77 16.25
C GLU A 283 -12.64 -0.78 17.53
N HIS A 284 -13.96 -0.85 17.35
CA HIS A 284 -14.88 -0.98 18.45
C HIS A 284 -14.66 -2.28 19.25
N SER A 285 -14.89 -2.20 20.56
CA SER A 285 -14.89 -3.34 21.48
C SER A 285 -16.32 -3.80 21.78
N GLU A 286 -16.54 -5.11 21.82
CA GLU A 286 -17.81 -5.69 22.27
C GLU A 286 -18.06 -5.49 23.78
N LYS A 287 -17.01 -5.14 24.55
CA LYS A 287 -17.10 -4.92 26.00
C LYS A 287 -17.78 -3.57 26.27
N SER A 288 -18.98 -3.57 26.84
CA SER A 288 -19.77 -2.35 27.12
C SER A 288 -19.12 -1.34 28.08
N TRP A 289 -18.18 -1.80 28.91
CA TRP A 289 -17.45 -0.98 29.89
C TRP A 289 -16.11 -0.46 29.36
N HIS A 290 -15.81 -0.68 28.09
CA HIS A 290 -14.56 -0.28 27.45
C HIS A 290 -14.71 1.07 26.75
N ILE A 291 -13.67 1.92 26.76
CA ILE A 291 -13.76 3.24 26.10
C ILE A 291 -14.09 3.11 24.60
N MET A 292 -13.61 2.05 23.93
CA MET A 292 -13.96 1.73 22.53
C MET A 292 -15.30 1.01 22.34
N SER A 293 -16.20 0.97 23.33
CA SER A 293 -17.50 0.32 23.13
C SER A 293 -18.39 1.11 22.16
N ILE A 294 -19.14 0.40 21.30
CA ILE A 294 -20.20 1.01 20.47
C ILE A 294 -21.31 1.65 21.30
N TYR A 295 -21.51 1.13 22.52
CA TYR A 295 -22.51 1.65 23.44
C TYR A 295 -21.83 2.71 24.28
N HIS A 296 -21.94 3.97 23.83
CA HIS A 296 -21.50 5.08 24.64
C HIS A 296 -22.49 5.29 25.81
N GLU A 297 -22.36 4.44 26.82
CA GLU A 297 -22.87 4.75 28.14
C GLU A 297 -22.04 5.93 28.64
N CYS A 298 -22.72 7.01 29.01
CA CYS A 298 -22.12 8.27 29.41
C CYS A 298 -21.54 8.14 30.81
N ASN A 299 -20.55 7.28 30.92
CA ASN A 299 -19.94 6.84 32.13
C ASN A 299 -18.62 7.61 32.24
N PRO A 300 -18.56 8.63 33.11
CA PRO A 300 -17.36 9.46 33.27
C PRO A 300 -16.17 8.69 33.85
N LEU A 301 -16.36 7.42 34.24
CA LEU A 301 -15.32 6.52 34.73
C LEU A 301 -14.71 5.65 33.62
N LEU A 302 -15.19 5.74 32.37
CA LEU A 302 -14.54 5.07 31.25
C LEU A 302 -13.17 5.71 31.01
N ASP A 303 -12.13 4.90 31.11
CA ASP A 303 -10.76 5.32 30.87
C ASP A 303 -10.08 4.39 29.87
N MET A 304 -8.86 4.74 29.44
CA MET A 304 -8.04 3.81 28.69
C MET A 304 -7.78 2.56 29.52
N SER A 305 -8.04 1.41 28.92
CA SER A 305 -7.77 0.12 29.49
C SER A 305 -6.37 -0.35 29.15
N GLU A 306 -5.81 -1.24 29.98
CA GLU A 306 -4.45 -1.76 29.80
C GLU A 306 -4.23 -2.44 28.44
N ASP A 307 -5.26 -3.00 27.82
CA ASP A 307 -5.18 -3.60 26.47
C ASP A 307 -5.00 -2.54 25.38
N ILE A 308 -5.70 -1.40 25.45
CA ILE A 308 -5.47 -0.25 24.56
C ILE A 308 -4.06 0.30 24.73
N GLU A 309 -3.64 0.52 25.98
CA GLU A 309 -2.31 1.03 26.27
C GLU A 309 -1.24 0.07 25.75
N SER A 310 -1.41 -1.23 25.96
CA SER A 310 -0.48 -2.25 25.48
C SER A 310 -0.40 -2.29 23.95
N TYR A 311 -1.53 -2.19 23.25
CA TYR A 311 -1.59 -2.09 21.79
C TYR A 311 -0.77 -0.88 21.30
N LEU A 312 -1.08 0.31 21.83
CA LEU A 312 -0.40 1.54 21.44
C LEU A 312 1.09 1.50 21.81
N TRP A 313 1.45 0.92 22.96
CA TRP A 313 2.85 0.74 23.34
C TRP A 313 3.59 -0.21 22.40
N ASN A 314 2.96 -1.26 21.89
CA ASN A 314 3.63 -2.16 20.95
C ASN A 314 4.02 -1.46 19.64
N ILE A 315 3.24 -0.46 19.22
CA ILE A 315 3.52 0.35 18.02
C ILE A 315 4.50 1.48 18.35
N TYR A 316 4.22 2.27 19.38
CA TYR A 316 4.89 3.54 19.66
C TYR A 316 5.95 3.46 20.77
N ARG A 317 6.44 2.26 21.11
CA ARG A 317 7.67 2.03 21.91
C ARG A 317 8.87 2.52 21.10
N GLY A 318 9.13 3.82 21.14
CA GLY A 318 10.35 4.42 20.57
C GLY A 318 11.63 3.83 21.14
#